data_AF-M0D5E3-F1
#
_entry.id   AF-M0D5E3-F1
#
_cell.length_a   1.000
_cell.length_b   1.000
_cell.length_c   1.000
_cell.angle_alpha   90.00
_cell.angle_beta   90.00
_cell.angle_gamma   90.00
#
_symmetry.space_group_name_H-M   'P 1'
#
loop_
_entity.id
_entity.type
_entity.pdbx_description
1 polymer ?
#
loop_
_entity_poly.entity_id
_entity_poly.type
_entity_poly.pdbx_seq_one_letter_code
_entity_poly.pdbx_strand_id
1 'polypeptide(L)'
;MKRRRFLAVAGAATAGAVGGCLGGSDLFETKRASTGAGGEPPLVENRPDAVYAPTHVEGMKTAGTTDVGDLRAGVAYSYPHRFWVVEKEEDGAFVARETAIIEADSVHLMASVWDPETGRVVPNTGLSLEISKGGELVSQEVIYPMLSQRMGVHYGANFPLDGDGAYDVAVSVGGVDANRFGAYEGKFGTPAEGAVGFEFSARALNDVSYRMLDDRKGERGAVEPMEMEAIPVGRAPERLPGTALGRGSTGDAVFLASIVEAARFGEDPYLAVSPRTPYNRLAIPGMALGASADGGASFSGSLAAGLDPELGFHYGAPAPGLTGSETLEITVDVPPQVARHEGYETAFLDMPPVTLT
;
A
#
# COMPACT_ATOMS: atom_id res chain seq x y z
N MET A 1 17.07 60.34 55.48
CA MET A 1 15.59 60.28 55.40
C MET A 1 15.15 60.60 53.98
N LYS A 2 14.21 59.80 53.43
CA LYS A 2 13.47 59.93 52.15
C LYS A 2 14.25 59.49 50.89
N ARG A 3 14.02 58.27 50.36
CA ARG A 3 12.89 57.79 49.47
C ARG A 3 12.98 58.43 48.07
N ARG A 4 12.93 57.79 46.90
CA ARG A 4 12.47 56.47 46.38
C ARG A 4 13.07 56.28 44.96
N ARG A 5 13.44 55.04 44.56
CA ARG A 5 12.96 54.24 43.38
C ARG A 5 12.70 55.05 42.08
N PHE A 6 13.21 54.66 40.90
CA PHE A 6 12.89 53.41 40.19
C PHE A 6 13.89 53.17 39.03
N LEU A 7 14.18 51.90 38.77
CA LEU A 7 15.11 51.40 37.72
C LEU A 7 14.48 51.52 36.32
N ALA A 8 15.28 52.01 35.36
CA ALA A 8 15.00 51.93 33.93
C ALA A 8 16.06 51.03 33.26
N VAL A 9 15.54 49.93 32.72
CA VAL A 9 15.99 49.05 31.62
C VAL A 9 17.23 49.50 30.83
N ALA A 10 18.22 48.60 30.69
CA ALA A 10 18.62 47.99 29.41
C ALA A 10 19.99 47.28 29.51
N GLY A 11 20.08 46.07 28.93
CA GLY A 11 21.29 45.68 28.20
C GLY A 11 22.07 44.44 28.65
N ALA A 12 21.77 43.34 27.95
CA ALA A 12 22.73 42.37 27.39
C ALA A 12 23.29 41.20 28.22
N ALA A 13 23.29 40.06 27.52
CA ALA A 13 24.13 38.86 27.64
C ALA A 13 23.76 37.80 28.69
N THR A 14 22.87 36.88 28.28
CA THR A 14 22.95 35.49 28.74
C THR A 14 23.18 34.60 27.54
N ALA A 15 24.41 34.09 27.44
CA ALA A 15 24.78 32.98 26.57
C ALA A 15 24.10 31.71 27.10
N GLY A 16 23.21 31.13 26.29
CA GLY A 16 22.61 29.82 26.52
C GLY A 16 23.03 28.88 25.39
N ALA A 17 23.84 27.88 25.73
CA ALA A 17 24.31 26.84 24.82
C ALA A 17 23.13 26.05 24.25
N VAL A 18 23.06 25.93 22.92
CA VAL A 18 22.25 24.90 22.26
C VAL A 18 23.22 23.89 21.68
N GLY A 19 23.32 22.74 22.35
CA GLY A 19 23.95 21.55 21.80
C GLY A 19 23.09 21.03 20.65
N GLY A 20 23.50 21.32 19.42
CA GLY A 20 23.03 20.61 18.24
C GLY A 20 23.89 19.37 18.05
N CYS A 21 23.37 18.21 18.42
CA CYS A 21 23.95 16.94 18.03
C CYS A 21 23.96 16.84 16.51
N LEU A 22 25.16 16.94 15.95
CA LEU A 22 25.47 16.50 14.59
C LEU A 22 25.37 14.98 14.54
N GLY A 23 24.28 14.49 13.95
CA GLY A 23 24.16 13.17 13.33
C GLY A 23 22.99 13.28 12.35
N GLY A 24 23.08 12.90 11.08
CA GLY A 24 24.14 12.38 10.24
C GLY A 24 23.51 12.33 8.84
N SER A 25 24.27 12.78 7.83
CA SER A 25 24.01 12.57 6.39
C SER A 25 22.55 12.66 5.90
N ASP A 26 22.11 13.86 5.52
CA ASP A 26 21.32 14.12 4.30
C ASP A 26 21.08 15.64 4.17
N LEU A 27 22.11 16.37 3.75
CA LEU A 27 22.07 17.84 3.52
C LEU A 27 21.75 18.22 2.05
N PHE A 28 21.13 17.31 1.30
CA PHE A 28 20.63 17.58 -0.05
C PHE A 28 19.14 17.22 -0.15
N GLU A 29 18.31 17.97 0.57
CA GLU A 29 16.87 18.03 0.32
C GLU A 29 16.67 18.94 -0.90
N THR A 30 16.47 18.34 -2.07
CA THR A 30 16.28 19.09 -3.31
C THR A 30 14.84 19.61 -3.35
N LYS A 31 14.66 20.94 -3.35
CA LYS A 31 13.35 21.52 -3.72
C LYS A 31 12.97 21.00 -5.10
N ARG A 32 11.73 20.52 -5.26
CA ARG A 32 11.17 20.02 -6.54
C ARG A 32 11.49 21.03 -7.65
N ALA A 33 12.47 20.72 -8.49
CA ALA A 33 12.61 21.39 -9.76
C ALA A 33 11.46 20.88 -10.62
N SER A 34 10.66 21.78 -11.19
CA SER A 34 9.56 21.43 -12.09
C SER A 34 10.09 20.85 -13.41
N THR A 35 10.67 19.66 -13.37
CA THR A 35 11.24 18.97 -14.52
C THR A 35 10.30 17.84 -14.93
N GLY A 36 9.19 18.19 -15.58
CA GLY A 36 8.21 17.24 -16.12
C GLY A 36 6.79 17.82 -16.20
N ALA A 37 5.94 17.24 -17.06
CA ALA A 37 4.50 17.48 -17.02
C ALA A 37 3.96 16.94 -15.69
N GLY A 38 3.20 17.74 -14.93
CA GLY A 38 2.70 17.35 -13.59
C GLY A 38 3.76 17.34 -12.47
N GLY A 39 5.02 17.67 -12.79
CA GLY A 39 6.12 17.83 -11.83
C GLY A 39 6.81 16.53 -11.37
N GLU A 40 6.44 15.37 -11.92
CA GLU A 40 7.21 14.13 -11.73
C GLU A 40 8.36 14.03 -12.76
N PRO A 41 9.50 13.40 -12.41
CA PRO A 41 10.61 13.22 -13.35
C PRO A 41 10.22 12.34 -14.55
N PRO A 42 10.91 12.48 -15.68
CA PRO A 42 10.81 11.52 -16.77
C PRO A 42 11.13 10.10 -16.30
N LEU A 43 10.39 9.11 -16.80
CA LEU A 43 10.65 7.69 -16.55
C LEU A 43 12.05 7.30 -17.03
N VAL A 44 12.61 6.28 -16.39
CA VAL A 44 13.84 5.64 -16.89
C VAL A 44 13.54 4.95 -18.22
N GLU A 45 14.43 5.10 -19.19
CA GLU A 45 14.37 4.35 -20.45
C GLU A 45 14.79 2.89 -20.21
N ASN A 46 14.19 1.93 -20.92
CA ASN A 46 14.53 0.50 -20.83
C ASN A 46 14.41 -0.08 -19.40
N ARG A 47 13.33 0.27 -18.70
CA ARG A 47 12.97 -0.33 -17.40
C ARG A 47 12.89 -1.86 -17.50
N PRO A 48 13.32 -2.61 -16.47
CA PRO A 48 13.19 -4.05 -16.48
C PRO A 48 11.72 -4.47 -16.35
N ASP A 49 11.37 -5.63 -16.91
CA ASP A 49 10.09 -6.31 -16.67
C ASP A 49 10.10 -6.99 -15.28
N ALA A 50 10.22 -6.17 -14.23
CA ALA A 50 10.40 -6.58 -12.84
C ALA A 50 10.31 -5.38 -11.89
N VAL A 51 10.30 -5.66 -10.59
CA VAL A 51 10.41 -4.63 -9.56
C VAL A 51 11.77 -3.93 -9.64
N TYR A 52 11.72 -2.60 -9.69
CA TYR A 52 12.91 -1.75 -9.84
C TYR A 52 12.84 -0.47 -9.00
N ALA A 53 13.99 0.14 -8.73
CA ALA A 53 14.05 1.38 -7.97
C ALA A 53 13.49 2.55 -8.81
N PRO A 54 12.47 3.28 -8.34
CA PRO A 54 11.85 4.37 -9.10
C PRO A 54 12.82 5.55 -9.33
N THR A 55 12.42 6.52 -10.13
CA THR A 55 13.17 7.77 -10.35
C THR A 55 13.37 8.58 -9.08
N HIS A 56 12.42 8.53 -8.16
CA HIS A 56 12.39 9.35 -6.95
C HIS A 56 11.59 8.69 -5.83
N VAL A 57 11.76 9.20 -4.62
CA VAL A 57 10.88 8.92 -3.47
C VAL A 57 10.34 10.20 -2.90
N GLU A 58 9.10 10.14 -2.46
CA GLU A 58 8.43 11.25 -1.81
C GLU A 58 8.03 10.91 -0.38
N GLY A 59 7.84 11.96 0.41
CA GLY A 59 7.13 11.93 1.67
C GLY A 59 5.62 11.95 1.45
N MET A 60 4.87 12.05 2.54
CA MET A 60 3.44 12.38 2.50
C MET A 60 3.06 13.07 3.81
N LYS A 61 1.90 13.69 3.86
CA LYS A 61 1.29 14.19 5.09
C LYS A 61 0.10 13.31 5.45
N THR A 62 -0.01 12.93 6.72
CA THR A 62 -1.20 12.28 7.24
C THR A 62 -2.28 13.32 7.47
N ALA A 63 -3.40 13.21 6.77
CA ALA A 63 -4.58 14.05 7.00
C ALA A 63 -5.26 13.65 8.32
N GLY A 64 -5.35 12.33 8.58
CA GLY A 64 -5.87 11.80 9.84
C GLY A 64 -6.31 10.35 9.70
N THR A 65 -6.96 9.85 10.75
CA THR A 65 -7.52 8.50 10.78
C THR A 65 -8.94 8.54 11.34
N THR A 66 -9.81 7.67 10.86
CA THR A 66 -11.19 7.50 11.34
C THR A 66 -11.52 6.03 11.48
N ASP A 67 -12.43 5.71 12.40
CA ASP A 67 -13.06 4.40 12.43
C ASP A 67 -14.11 4.31 11.31
N VAL A 68 -14.26 3.12 10.73
CA VAL A 68 -15.15 2.77 9.61
C VAL A 68 -15.73 1.38 9.90
N GLY A 69 -16.75 1.35 10.76
CA GLY A 69 -17.30 0.09 11.28
C GLY A 69 -16.28 -0.62 12.18
N ASP A 70 -15.99 -1.89 11.89
CA ASP A 70 -14.97 -2.68 12.61
C ASP A 70 -13.54 -2.41 12.14
N LEU A 71 -13.37 -1.56 11.11
CA LEU A 71 -12.07 -1.23 10.52
C LEU A 71 -11.65 0.18 10.90
N ARG A 72 -10.36 0.48 10.70
CA ARG A 72 -9.84 1.84 10.74
C ARG A 72 -9.31 2.23 9.36
N ALA A 73 -9.56 3.47 8.98
CA ALA A 73 -9.06 4.07 7.76
C ALA A 73 -8.13 5.24 8.09
N GLY A 74 -7.04 5.36 7.35
CA GLY A 74 -6.07 6.44 7.46
C GLY A 74 -5.95 7.15 6.12
N VAL A 75 -6.10 8.46 6.12
CA VAL A 75 -6.00 9.30 4.93
C VAL A 75 -4.69 10.05 4.97
N ALA A 76 -3.95 10.00 3.86
CA ALA A 76 -2.71 10.71 3.64
C ALA A 76 -2.75 11.42 2.27
N TYR A 77 -1.87 12.40 2.08
CA TYR A 77 -1.76 13.09 0.80
C TYR A 77 -0.30 13.40 0.45
N SER A 78 -0.01 13.40 -0.85
CA SER A 78 1.26 13.85 -1.43
C SER A 78 0.99 14.68 -2.70
N TYR A 79 2.04 15.00 -3.43
CA TYR A 79 1.95 15.56 -4.77
C TYR A 79 1.12 14.65 -5.69
N PRO A 80 0.42 15.20 -6.70
CA PRO A 80 -0.20 14.39 -7.74
C PRO A 80 0.80 13.41 -8.37
N HIS A 81 0.34 12.19 -8.62
CA HIS A 81 1.15 11.11 -9.16
C HIS A 81 0.61 10.62 -10.49
N ARG A 82 1.50 10.22 -11.40
CA ARG A 82 1.13 9.26 -12.44
C ARG A 82 1.11 7.86 -11.83
N PHE A 83 0.21 7.02 -12.30
CA PHE A 83 0.13 5.63 -11.88
C PHE A 83 -0.36 4.77 -13.04
N TRP A 84 -0.33 3.44 -12.89
CA TRP A 84 -0.73 2.54 -13.97
C TRP A 84 -1.86 1.61 -13.56
N VAL A 85 -2.93 1.57 -14.34
CA VAL A 85 -4.03 0.63 -14.17
C VAL A 85 -3.75 -0.61 -15.02
N VAL A 86 -3.96 -1.80 -14.46
CA VAL A 86 -3.80 -3.06 -15.20
C VAL A 86 -5.04 -3.30 -16.05
N GLU A 87 -4.84 -3.51 -17.33
CA GLU A 87 -5.88 -3.79 -18.31
C GLU A 87 -5.53 -5.05 -19.12
N LYS A 88 -6.55 -5.64 -19.76
CA LYS A 88 -6.39 -6.78 -20.66
C LYS A 88 -6.57 -6.30 -22.10
N GLU A 89 -5.57 -6.54 -22.94
CA GLU A 89 -5.60 -6.24 -24.37
C GLU A 89 -6.44 -7.29 -25.14
N GLU A 90 -6.79 -6.97 -26.39
CA GLU A 90 -7.59 -7.83 -27.27
C GLU A 90 -6.92 -9.20 -27.55
N ASP A 91 -5.59 -9.26 -27.53
CA ASP A 91 -4.81 -10.50 -27.71
C ASP A 91 -4.73 -11.36 -26.43
N GLY A 92 -5.30 -10.87 -25.33
CA GLY A 92 -5.35 -11.54 -24.03
C GLY A 92 -4.18 -11.22 -23.10
N ALA A 93 -3.18 -10.45 -23.53
CA ALA A 93 -2.09 -10.01 -22.68
C ALA A 93 -2.57 -8.96 -21.66
N PHE A 94 -1.95 -8.95 -20.48
CA PHE A 94 -2.17 -7.89 -19.49
C PHE A 94 -1.10 -6.82 -19.63
N VAL A 95 -1.55 -5.56 -19.63
CA VAL A 95 -0.68 -4.38 -19.74
C VAL A 95 -0.98 -3.38 -18.64
N ALA A 96 -0.02 -2.56 -18.29
CA ALA A 96 -0.19 -1.45 -17.37
C ALA A 96 -0.36 -0.14 -18.16
N ARG A 97 -1.54 0.49 -18.10
CA ARG A 97 -1.83 1.76 -18.76
C ARG A 97 -1.64 2.94 -17.84
N GLU A 98 -0.84 3.90 -18.28
CA GLU A 98 -0.55 5.11 -17.52
C GLU A 98 -1.79 6.01 -17.41
N THR A 99 -2.10 6.41 -16.17
CA THR A 99 -2.97 7.53 -15.85
C THR A 99 -2.09 8.74 -15.58
N ALA A 100 -2.20 9.74 -16.46
CA ALA A 100 -1.39 10.95 -16.39
C ALA A 100 -1.94 11.97 -15.38
N ILE A 101 -1.05 12.79 -14.84
CA ILE A 101 -1.41 13.96 -14.02
C ILE A 101 -2.04 15.02 -14.94
N ILE A 102 -3.18 15.58 -14.55
CA ILE A 102 -3.85 16.67 -15.26
C ILE A 102 -3.72 18.00 -14.51
N GLU A 103 -4.01 19.12 -15.18
CA GLU A 103 -3.87 20.46 -14.60
C GLU A 103 -4.74 20.69 -13.36
N ALA A 104 -5.89 20.01 -13.28
CA ALA A 104 -6.80 20.11 -12.15
C ALA A 104 -6.28 19.37 -10.89
N ASP A 105 -5.32 18.45 -11.05
CA ASP A 105 -4.83 17.65 -9.93
C ASP A 105 -4.03 18.51 -8.95
N SER A 106 -4.53 18.60 -7.72
CA SER A 106 -3.91 19.39 -6.65
C SER A 106 -3.12 18.51 -5.68
N VAL A 107 -3.63 17.30 -5.40
CA VAL A 107 -3.00 16.31 -4.52
C VAL A 107 -3.26 14.90 -5.03
N HIS A 108 -2.40 13.97 -4.66
CA HIS A 108 -2.75 12.55 -4.64
C HIS A 108 -3.24 12.20 -3.23
N LEU A 109 -4.53 11.88 -3.09
CA LEU A 109 -5.08 11.39 -1.82
C LEU A 109 -4.95 9.87 -1.78
N MET A 110 -4.49 9.36 -0.64
CA MET A 110 -4.27 7.95 -0.39
C MET A 110 -5.02 7.55 0.88
N ALA A 111 -5.62 6.37 0.86
CA ALA A 111 -6.29 5.78 2.00
C ALA A 111 -5.81 4.34 2.23
N SER A 112 -5.53 3.99 3.47
CA SER A 112 -5.24 2.61 3.88
C SER A 112 -6.30 2.16 4.87
N VAL A 113 -6.78 0.93 4.73
CA VAL A 113 -7.78 0.33 5.62
C VAL A 113 -7.17 -0.87 6.32
N TRP A 114 -7.34 -0.96 7.63
CA TRP A 114 -6.81 -2.05 8.44
C TRP A 114 -7.72 -2.42 9.60
N ASP A 115 -7.56 -3.65 10.09
CA ASP A 115 -8.13 -4.05 11.38
C ASP A 115 -7.28 -3.48 12.52
N PRO A 116 -7.84 -2.62 13.40
CA PRO A 116 -7.07 -1.99 14.47
C PRO A 116 -6.62 -2.97 15.56
N GLU A 117 -7.26 -4.13 15.70
CA GLU A 117 -6.91 -5.13 16.72
C GLU A 117 -5.60 -5.86 16.35
N THR A 118 -5.45 -6.23 15.08
CA THR A 118 -4.31 -7.03 14.59
C THR A 118 -3.28 -6.22 13.80
N GLY A 119 -3.62 -5.01 13.36
CA GLY A 119 -2.81 -4.18 12.47
C GLY A 119 -2.74 -4.71 11.03
N ARG A 120 -3.61 -5.65 10.65
CA ARG A 120 -3.61 -6.22 9.28
C ARG A 120 -4.32 -5.28 8.32
N VAL A 121 -3.61 -4.89 7.25
CA VAL A 121 -4.24 -4.21 6.10
C VAL A 121 -5.28 -5.14 5.48
N VAL A 122 -6.43 -4.56 5.16
CA VAL A 122 -7.59 -5.23 4.58
C VAL A 122 -7.74 -4.75 3.13
N PRO A 123 -7.24 -5.53 2.14
CA PRO A 123 -7.46 -5.24 0.73
C PRO A 123 -8.85 -5.71 0.29
N ASN A 124 -9.14 -5.63 -1.02
CA ASN A 124 -10.38 -6.10 -1.65
C ASN A 124 -11.67 -5.43 -1.09
N THR A 125 -11.56 -4.20 -0.61
CA THR A 125 -12.72 -3.33 -0.35
C THR A 125 -12.92 -2.39 -1.53
N GLY A 126 -14.17 -2.06 -1.87
CA GLY A 126 -14.43 -0.82 -2.62
C GLY A 126 -14.17 0.37 -1.71
N LEU A 127 -13.56 1.44 -2.21
CA LEU A 127 -13.34 2.65 -1.42
C LEU A 127 -13.74 3.89 -2.22
N SER A 128 -14.48 4.80 -1.60
CA SER A 128 -14.74 6.12 -2.16
C SER A 128 -14.39 7.21 -1.17
N LEU A 129 -13.93 8.34 -1.71
CA LEU A 129 -13.71 9.56 -0.97
C LEU A 129 -14.70 10.63 -1.43
N GLU A 130 -15.31 11.32 -0.48
CA GLU A 130 -16.06 12.55 -0.71
C GLU A 130 -15.34 13.69 0.00
N ILE A 131 -14.92 14.71 -0.74
CA ILE A 131 -14.14 15.85 -0.24
C ILE A 131 -15.06 17.06 -0.23
N SER A 132 -15.14 17.73 0.92
CA SER A 132 -15.92 18.95 1.07
C SER A 132 -15.12 20.07 1.72
N LYS A 133 -15.50 21.33 1.45
CA LYS A 133 -14.92 22.54 2.03
C LYS A 133 -16.04 23.47 2.46
N GLY A 134 -16.09 23.79 3.75
CA GLY A 134 -17.17 24.63 4.29
C GLY A 134 -18.58 24.04 4.11
N GLY A 135 -18.69 22.71 4.01
CA GLY A 135 -19.93 21.99 3.76
C GLY A 135 -20.35 21.89 2.29
N GLU A 136 -19.58 22.44 1.35
CA GLU A 136 -19.82 22.31 -0.08
C GLU A 136 -18.95 21.19 -0.67
N LEU A 137 -19.53 20.38 -1.55
CA LEU A 137 -18.83 19.29 -2.24
C LEU A 137 -17.78 19.86 -3.20
N VAL A 138 -16.54 19.36 -3.06
CA VAL A 138 -15.41 19.69 -3.94
C VAL A 138 -15.22 18.60 -5.00
N SER A 139 -15.11 17.34 -4.56
CA SER A 139 -14.99 16.18 -5.44
C SER A 139 -15.46 14.91 -4.74
N GLN A 140 -15.87 13.90 -5.51
CA GLN A 140 -16.24 12.59 -5.02
C GLN A 140 -15.88 11.52 -6.05
N GLU A 141 -15.11 10.51 -5.63
CA GLU A 141 -14.67 9.44 -6.53
C GLU A 141 -14.55 8.10 -5.81
N VAL A 142 -14.82 7.02 -6.55
CA VAL A 142 -14.35 5.68 -6.18
C VAL A 142 -12.89 5.60 -6.57
N ILE A 143 -12.02 5.38 -5.59
CA ILE A 143 -10.58 5.45 -5.79
C ILE A 143 -9.97 4.07 -6.04
N TYR A 144 -8.84 4.05 -6.75
CA TYR A 144 -8.24 2.82 -7.25
C TYR A 144 -7.58 2.04 -6.11
N PRO A 145 -7.75 0.71 -6.02
CA PRO A 145 -6.83 -0.10 -5.23
C PRO A 145 -5.45 -0.06 -5.88
N MET A 146 -4.40 0.19 -5.10
CA MET A 146 -3.04 0.41 -5.56
C MET A 146 -2.03 -0.40 -4.76
N LEU A 147 -0.87 -0.66 -5.36
CA LEU A 147 0.31 -1.19 -4.71
C LEU A 147 1.50 -0.27 -5.02
N SER A 148 2.17 0.22 -3.97
CA SER A 148 3.44 0.96 -4.09
C SER A 148 4.52 0.39 -3.19
N GLN A 149 5.78 0.64 -3.54
CA GLN A 149 6.92 0.21 -2.72
C GLN A 149 6.89 0.86 -1.33
N ARG A 150 6.41 2.11 -1.26
CA ARG A 150 6.43 2.95 -0.05
C ARG A 150 5.25 2.67 0.88
N MET A 151 4.05 2.42 0.36
CA MET A 151 2.84 2.25 1.18
C MET A 151 2.29 0.82 1.20
N GLY A 152 2.80 -0.05 0.33
CA GLY A 152 2.16 -1.34 0.10
C GLY A 152 0.76 -1.16 -0.46
N VAL A 153 -0.19 -1.97 0.04
CA VAL A 153 -1.57 -1.92 -0.43
C VAL A 153 -2.28 -0.72 0.18
N HIS A 154 -2.82 0.12 -0.68
CA HIS A 154 -3.59 1.30 -0.32
C HIS A 154 -4.59 1.57 -1.44
N TYR A 155 -5.36 2.63 -1.29
CA TYR A 155 -6.27 3.15 -2.29
C TYR A 155 -5.85 4.58 -2.61
N GLY A 156 -5.97 5.01 -3.86
CA GLY A 156 -5.59 6.39 -4.20
C GLY A 156 -6.15 6.90 -5.51
N ALA A 157 -6.20 8.22 -5.62
CA ALA A 157 -6.50 8.96 -6.84
C ALA A 157 -5.97 10.41 -6.71
N ASN A 158 -5.82 11.08 -7.85
CA ASN A 158 -5.54 12.51 -7.85
C ASN A 158 -6.85 13.29 -7.72
N PHE A 159 -6.84 14.38 -6.95
CA PHE A 159 -8.02 15.21 -6.73
C PHE A 159 -7.74 16.69 -6.93
N PRO A 160 -8.70 17.45 -7.47
CA PRO A 160 -8.69 18.90 -7.37
C PRO A 160 -9.01 19.34 -5.94
N LEU A 161 -8.39 20.42 -5.49
CA LEU A 161 -8.74 21.14 -4.26
C LEU A 161 -8.98 22.62 -4.57
N ASP A 162 -9.91 23.24 -3.86
CA ASP A 162 -10.21 24.68 -3.97
C ASP A 162 -9.27 25.54 -3.10
N GLY A 163 -7.96 25.41 -3.33
CA GLY A 163 -6.91 26.15 -2.63
C GLY A 163 -6.77 25.83 -1.13
N ASP A 164 -6.02 26.66 -0.41
CA ASP A 164 -5.72 26.47 1.01
C ASP A 164 -6.99 26.54 1.89
N GLY A 165 -7.01 25.77 2.99
CA GLY A 165 -8.10 25.82 3.98
C GLY A 165 -8.40 24.47 4.64
N ALA A 166 -9.47 24.45 5.44
CA ALA A 166 -9.97 23.24 6.09
C ALA A 166 -10.89 22.46 5.14
N TYR A 167 -10.65 21.15 5.05
CA TYR A 167 -11.42 20.20 4.28
C TYR A 167 -11.92 19.07 5.17
N ASP A 168 -13.07 18.51 4.83
CA ASP A 168 -13.56 17.26 5.41
C ASP A 168 -13.58 16.18 4.31
N VAL A 169 -12.99 15.03 4.62
CA VAL A 169 -12.96 13.86 3.74
C VAL A 169 -13.79 12.76 4.36
N ALA A 170 -14.95 12.44 3.78
CA ALA A 170 -15.68 11.24 4.12
C ALA A 170 -15.05 10.04 3.40
N VAL A 171 -14.80 8.98 4.15
CA VAL A 171 -14.18 7.74 3.69
C VAL A 171 -15.23 6.64 3.79
N SER A 172 -15.75 6.19 2.64
CA SER A 172 -16.72 5.09 2.60
C SER A 172 -15.99 3.81 2.19
N VAL A 173 -16.06 2.79 3.04
CA VAL A 173 -15.45 1.47 2.83
C VAL A 173 -16.54 0.45 2.56
N GLY A 174 -16.47 -0.19 1.40
CA GLY A 174 -17.35 -1.29 1.01
C GLY A 174 -17.07 -2.57 1.79
N GLY A 175 -18.00 -3.53 1.73
CA GLY A 175 -17.78 -4.86 2.27
C GLY A 175 -16.59 -5.55 1.60
N VAL A 176 -15.82 -6.31 2.39
CA VAL A 176 -14.64 -7.02 1.92
C VAL A 176 -15.02 -8.22 1.06
N ASP A 177 -14.47 -8.29 -0.15
CA ASP A 177 -14.58 -9.45 -1.04
C ASP A 177 -13.44 -10.47 -0.78
N ALA A 178 -13.56 -11.18 0.34
CA ALA A 178 -12.71 -12.28 0.74
C ALA A 178 -13.39 -13.18 1.79
N ASN A 179 -12.99 -14.45 1.83
CA ASN A 179 -13.31 -15.33 2.95
C ASN A 179 -12.68 -14.78 4.24
N ARG A 180 -13.40 -14.87 5.34
CA ARG A 180 -12.97 -14.35 6.64
C ARG A 180 -12.91 -15.48 7.64
N PHE A 181 -11.77 -15.67 8.27
CA PHE A 181 -11.50 -16.79 9.15
C PHE A 181 -11.21 -16.35 10.58
N GLY A 182 -11.49 -17.23 11.54
CA GLY A 182 -11.20 -17.02 12.95
C GLY A 182 -11.89 -15.76 13.49
N ALA A 183 -11.11 -14.85 14.08
CA ALA A 183 -11.63 -13.62 14.67
C ALA A 183 -12.28 -12.65 13.68
N TYR A 184 -12.14 -12.88 12.37
CA TYR A 184 -12.77 -12.07 11.33
C TYR A 184 -14.11 -12.63 10.83
N GLU A 185 -14.51 -13.82 11.27
CA GLU A 185 -15.80 -14.40 10.89
C GLU A 185 -16.94 -13.42 11.25
N GLY A 186 -17.77 -13.09 10.25
CA GLY A 186 -18.86 -12.11 10.40
C GLY A 186 -18.45 -10.63 10.37
N LYS A 187 -17.16 -10.27 10.48
CA LYS A 187 -16.68 -8.87 10.44
C LYS A 187 -16.49 -8.35 9.02
N PHE A 188 -16.47 -7.04 8.80
CA PHE A 188 -16.08 -6.40 7.51
C PHE A 188 -16.97 -6.67 6.29
N GLY A 189 -18.13 -7.30 6.46
CA GLY A 189 -19.05 -7.58 5.35
C GLY A 189 -20.02 -6.44 5.03
N THR A 190 -20.22 -5.53 5.96
CA THR A 190 -21.16 -4.41 5.84
C THR A 190 -20.39 -3.13 5.52
N PRO A 191 -20.80 -2.37 4.49
CA PRO A 191 -20.20 -1.07 4.20
C PRO A 191 -20.32 -0.11 5.40
N ALA A 192 -19.30 0.71 5.61
CA ALA A 192 -19.25 1.69 6.69
C ALA A 192 -18.54 2.96 6.24
N GLU A 193 -18.81 4.06 6.94
CA GLU A 193 -18.26 5.38 6.63
C GLU A 193 -17.73 6.07 7.89
N GLY A 194 -16.68 6.86 7.70
CA GLY A 194 -16.08 7.73 8.70
C GLY A 194 -15.60 9.01 8.03
N ALA A 195 -15.15 10.00 8.81
CA ALA A 195 -14.71 11.28 8.27
C ALA A 195 -13.41 11.76 8.91
N VAL A 196 -12.57 12.41 8.11
CA VAL A 196 -11.32 13.04 8.55
C VAL A 196 -11.34 14.50 8.13
N GLY A 197 -11.27 15.41 9.10
CA GLY A 197 -11.02 16.82 8.85
C GLY A 197 -9.52 17.10 8.78
N PHE A 198 -9.06 17.88 7.79
CA PHE A 198 -7.66 18.28 7.70
C PHE A 198 -7.49 19.71 7.17
N GLU A 199 -6.39 20.36 7.56
CA GLU A 199 -6.01 21.67 7.05
C GLU A 199 -4.99 21.51 5.91
N PHE A 200 -5.39 21.89 4.70
CA PHE A 200 -4.53 21.89 3.53
C PHE A 200 -3.87 23.25 3.34
N SER A 201 -2.58 23.24 3.03
CA SER A 201 -1.94 24.39 2.39
C SER A 201 -0.94 23.93 1.33
N ALA A 202 -0.91 24.64 0.20
CA ALA A 202 0.08 24.42 -0.86
C ALA A 202 1.52 24.53 -0.32
N ARG A 203 1.73 25.38 0.70
CA ARG A 203 3.02 25.45 1.39
C ARG A 203 3.40 24.14 2.08
N ALA A 204 2.49 23.57 2.88
CA ALA A 204 2.76 22.33 3.58
C ALA A 204 2.96 21.15 2.62
N LEU A 205 2.28 21.16 1.47
CA LEU A 205 2.51 20.22 0.38
C LEU A 205 3.93 20.38 -0.20
N ASN A 206 4.35 21.60 -0.49
CA ASN A 206 5.70 21.89 -1.00
C ASN A 206 6.84 21.62 0.01
N ASP A 207 6.51 21.45 1.29
CA ASP A 207 7.43 21.03 2.34
C ASP A 207 7.46 19.49 2.50
N VAL A 208 6.74 18.72 1.66
CA VAL A 208 6.86 17.26 1.62
C VAL A 208 8.21 16.88 1.01
N SER A 209 8.96 16.05 1.73
CA SER A 209 10.30 15.60 1.34
C SER A 209 10.28 14.96 -0.04
N TYR A 210 11.28 15.28 -0.85
CA TYR A 210 11.40 14.76 -2.20
C TYR A 210 12.87 14.43 -2.46
N ARG A 211 13.17 13.21 -2.93
CA ARG A 211 14.54 12.78 -3.18
C ARG A 211 14.64 11.96 -4.46
N MET A 212 15.51 12.41 -5.36
CA MET A 212 15.88 11.66 -6.57
C MET A 212 16.74 10.44 -6.22
N LEU A 213 16.60 9.37 -7.01
CA LEU A 213 17.41 8.15 -6.91
C LEU A 213 18.36 8.01 -8.11
N ASP A 214 19.05 9.08 -8.48
CA ASP A 214 19.89 9.10 -9.69
C ASP A 214 21.01 8.05 -9.72
N ASP A 215 21.42 7.58 -8.55
CA ASP A 215 22.45 6.56 -8.34
C ASP A 215 21.98 5.13 -8.61
N ARG A 216 20.66 4.88 -8.61
CA ARG A 216 20.10 3.52 -8.70
C ARG A 216 18.76 3.40 -9.45
N LYS A 217 18.18 4.49 -9.95
CA LYS A 217 16.90 4.46 -10.67
C LYS A 217 16.97 3.50 -11.86
N GLY A 218 15.95 2.65 -12.03
CA GLY A 218 15.91 1.62 -13.06
C GLY A 218 16.62 0.31 -12.70
N GLU A 219 17.43 0.27 -11.64
CA GLU A 219 18.04 -0.97 -11.17
C GLU A 219 17.00 -1.88 -10.52
N ARG A 220 17.11 -3.20 -10.74
CA ARG A 220 16.28 -4.19 -10.03
C ARG A 220 16.45 -4.03 -8.51
N GLY A 221 15.34 -3.92 -7.81
CA GLY A 221 15.33 -3.59 -6.38
C GLY A 221 14.09 -2.81 -5.99
N ALA A 222 13.89 -2.60 -4.70
CA ALA A 222 12.85 -1.71 -4.21
C ALA A 222 13.42 -0.71 -3.20
N VAL A 223 12.71 0.40 -3.03
CA VAL A 223 12.89 1.30 -1.89
C VAL A 223 12.17 0.74 -0.67
N GLU A 224 12.63 1.15 0.51
CA GLU A 224 12.02 0.73 1.77
C GLU A 224 10.62 1.35 1.94
N PRO A 225 9.64 0.57 2.44
CA PRO A 225 8.34 1.11 2.82
C PRO A 225 8.50 2.24 3.83
N MET A 226 7.64 3.24 3.72
CA MET A 226 7.54 4.31 4.70
C MET A 226 6.78 3.79 5.90
N GLU A 227 7.49 3.61 7.02
CA GLU A 227 6.84 3.28 8.28
C GLU A 227 6.15 4.54 8.82
N MET A 228 4.82 4.56 8.77
CA MET A 228 3.99 5.60 9.39
C MET A 228 3.48 5.07 10.73
N GLU A 229 3.69 5.82 11.81
CA GLU A 229 3.48 5.35 13.20
C GLU A 229 2.09 4.72 13.45
N ALA A 230 1.05 5.14 12.71
CA ALA A 230 -0.32 4.66 12.87
C ALA A 230 -0.93 3.94 11.64
N ILE A 231 -0.25 3.90 10.49
CA ILE A 231 -0.82 3.35 9.25
C ILE A 231 0.05 2.18 8.76
N PRO A 232 -0.46 0.94 8.81
CA PRO A 232 0.32 -0.23 8.41
C PRO A 232 0.47 -0.31 6.88
N VAL A 233 1.63 -0.78 6.42
CA VAL A 233 1.94 -0.93 4.97
C VAL A 233 1.54 -2.29 4.38
N GLY A 234 0.89 -3.17 5.16
CA GLY A 234 0.36 -4.44 4.65
C GLY A 234 1.41 -5.51 4.35
N ARG A 235 2.44 -5.65 5.21
CA ARG A 235 3.40 -6.75 5.11
C ARG A 235 2.75 -8.09 5.44
N ALA A 236 3.01 -9.08 4.60
CA ALA A 236 2.68 -10.47 4.88
C ALA A 236 3.56 -11.02 6.03
N PRO A 237 3.07 -12.01 6.80
CA PRO A 237 3.85 -12.68 7.85
C PRO A 237 5.18 -13.19 7.32
N GLU A 238 6.26 -13.11 8.10
CA GLU A 238 7.57 -13.62 7.66
C GLU A 238 7.51 -15.11 7.29
N ARG A 239 6.83 -15.90 8.12
CA ARG A 239 6.52 -17.31 7.88
C ARG A 239 5.01 -17.50 7.96
N LEU A 240 4.49 -18.38 7.12
CA LEU A 240 3.12 -18.85 7.26
C LEU A 240 3.06 -19.89 8.40
N PRO A 241 1.97 -19.91 9.19
CA PRO A 241 1.70 -21.00 10.13
C PRO A 241 1.49 -22.32 9.37
N GLY A 242 1.60 -23.43 10.10
CA GLY A 242 1.40 -24.78 9.55
C GLY A 242 2.66 -25.40 8.94
N THR A 243 2.44 -26.40 8.08
CA THR A 243 3.48 -27.15 7.38
C THR A 243 3.80 -26.48 6.05
N ALA A 244 5.04 -26.00 5.89
CA ALA A 244 5.46 -25.32 4.67
C ALA A 244 5.48 -26.28 3.46
N LEU A 245 4.94 -25.84 2.33
CA LEU A 245 4.94 -26.54 1.03
C LEU A 245 5.99 -26.00 0.06
N GLY A 246 6.79 -25.02 0.49
CA GLY A 246 7.88 -24.47 -0.30
C GLY A 246 7.65 -23.03 -0.77
N ARG A 247 8.57 -22.58 -1.63
CA ARG A 247 8.63 -21.24 -2.18
C ARG A 247 8.93 -21.28 -3.67
N GLY A 248 8.34 -20.34 -4.41
CA GLY A 248 8.59 -20.13 -5.84
C GLY A 248 8.43 -18.66 -6.22
N SER A 249 8.87 -18.32 -7.43
CA SER A 249 8.71 -16.97 -7.97
C SER A 249 8.21 -16.99 -9.41
N THR A 250 7.30 -16.08 -9.75
CA THR A 250 6.81 -15.85 -11.12
C THR A 250 6.39 -14.38 -11.26
N GLY A 251 6.62 -13.78 -12.43
CA GLY A 251 6.41 -12.33 -12.66
C GLY A 251 7.09 -11.40 -11.64
N ASP A 252 8.24 -11.83 -11.09
CA ASP A 252 8.98 -11.19 -9.99
C ASP A 252 8.28 -11.21 -8.61
N ALA A 253 7.05 -11.75 -8.51
CA ALA A 253 6.40 -12.01 -7.23
C ALA A 253 6.95 -13.29 -6.60
N VAL A 254 6.95 -13.32 -5.27
CA VAL A 254 7.34 -14.48 -4.46
C VAL A 254 6.09 -15.13 -3.88
N PHE A 255 5.95 -16.44 -4.04
CA PHE A 255 4.85 -17.25 -3.52
C PHE A 255 5.37 -18.16 -2.42
N LEU A 256 4.74 -18.11 -1.25
CA LEU A 256 4.91 -19.09 -0.18
C LEU A 256 3.61 -19.86 -0.02
N ALA A 257 3.70 -21.16 0.22
CA ALA A 257 2.54 -21.98 0.54
C ALA A 257 2.72 -22.75 1.85
N SER A 258 1.62 -23.00 2.55
CA SER A 258 1.59 -23.85 3.74
C SER A 258 0.25 -24.57 3.86
N ILE A 259 0.27 -25.77 4.44
CA ILE A 259 -0.92 -26.48 4.90
C ILE A 259 -1.16 -26.13 6.36
N VAL A 260 -2.36 -25.65 6.65
CA VAL A 260 -2.77 -25.24 8.00
C VAL A 260 -3.91 -26.13 8.47
N GLU A 261 -3.71 -26.80 9.59
CA GLU A 261 -4.76 -27.55 10.27
C GLU A 261 -5.21 -26.73 11.49
N ALA A 262 -6.36 -26.07 11.36
CA ALA A 262 -6.98 -25.35 12.46
C ALA A 262 -8.50 -25.33 12.29
N ALA A 263 -9.24 -25.47 13.38
CA ALA A 263 -10.70 -25.56 13.37
C ALA A 263 -11.41 -24.41 12.62
N ARG A 264 -10.78 -23.22 12.59
CA ARG A 264 -11.29 -22.04 11.87
C ARG A 264 -11.32 -22.19 10.34
N PHE A 265 -10.61 -23.17 9.78
CA PHE A 265 -10.64 -23.50 8.35
C PHE A 265 -11.51 -24.72 8.03
N GLY A 266 -12.17 -25.32 9.03
CA GLY A 266 -12.97 -26.53 8.87
C GLY A 266 -12.25 -27.80 9.34
N GLU A 267 -12.76 -28.95 8.89
CA GLU A 267 -12.24 -30.28 9.26
C GLU A 267 -11.06 -30.73 8.39
N ASP A 268 -10.99 -30.23 7.15
CA ASP A 268 -9.92 -30.57 6.21
C ASP A 268 -8.69 -29.66 6.40
N PRO A 269 -7.48 -30.13 6.04
CA PRO A 269 -6.31 -29.27 5.94
C PRO A 269 -6.56 -28.12 4.96
N TYR A 270 -6.08 -26.92 5.29
CA TYR A 270 -6.26 -25.74 4.45
C TYR A 270 -4.96 -25.36 3.74
N LEU A 271 -4.99 -25.31 2.41
CA LEU A 271 -3.88 -24.79 1.62
C LEU A 271 -3.94 -23.26 1.62
N ALA A 272 -2.95 -22.61 2.23
CA ALA A 272 -2.77 -21.17 2.20
C ALA A 272 -1.57 -20.79 1.33
N VAL A 273 -1.79 -19.92 0.35
CA VAL A 273 -0.79 -19.35 -0.56
C VAL A 273 -0.71 -17.85 -0.36
N SER A 274 0.50 -17.32 -0.21
CA SER A 274 0.75 -15.92 0.07
C SER A 274 1.69 -15.34 -1.00
N PRO A 275 1.14 -14.72 -2.06
CA PRO A 275 1.90 -13.93 -3.04
C PRO A 275 2.36 -12.61 -2.42
N ARG A 276 3.63 -12.28 -2.63
CA ARG A 276 4.31 -11.15 -1.97
C ARG A 276 5.28 -10.45 -2.88
N THR A 277 5.51 -9.17 -2.64
CA THR A 277 6.59 -8.45 -3.32
C THR A 277 7.97 -9.00 -2.92
N PRO A 278 8.94 -9.07 -3.85
CA PRO A 278 10.20 -9.81 -3.65
C PRO A 278 11.11 -9.22 -2.58
N TYR A 279 11.08 -7.90 -2.40
CA TYR A 279 11.99 -7.18 -1.49
C TYR A 279 11.36 -6.83 -0.14
N ASN A 280 10.08 -6.44 -0.14
CA ASN A 280 9.44 -5.82 1.03
C ASN A 280 8.37 -6.70 1.71
N ARG A 281 8.10 -7.90 1.17
CA ARG A 281 7.06 -8.83 1.66
C ARG A 281 5.67 -8.20 1.75
N LEU A 282 5.36 -7.24 0.88
CA LEU A 282 4.05 -6.61 0.82
C LEU A 282 3.07 -7.61 0.19
N ALA A 283 1.88 -7.77 0.77
CA ALA A 283 0.87 -8.66 0.22
C ALA A 283 0.41 -8.19 -1.18
N ILE A 284 0.12 -9.14 -2.07
CA ILE A 284 -0.32 -8.84 -3.44
C ILE A 284 -1.77 -9.33 -3.64
N PRO A 285 -2.78 -8.43 -3.57
CA PRO A 285 -4.18 -8.75 -3.76
C PRO A 285 -4.63 -8.68 -5.23
N GLY A 286 -5.88 -9.06 -5.51
CA GLY A 286 -6.51 -8.91 -6.83
C GLY A 286 -6.10 -9.96 -7.88
N MET A 287 -5.64 -11.15 -7.48
CA MET A 287 -5.27 -12.24 -8.39
C MET A 287 -6.37 -13.30 -8.52
N ALA A 288 -6.39 -14.01 -9.64
CA ALA A 288 -7.06 -15.31 -9.74
C ALA A 288 -5.99 -16.40 -9.82
N LEU A 289 -6.00 -17.30 -8.84
CA LEU A 289 -4.98 -18.35 -8.68
C LEU A 289 -5.61 -19.74 -8.72
N GLY A 290 -4.87 -20.66 -9.34
CA GLY A 290 -5.09 -22.10 -9.23
C GLY A 290 -3.89 -22.77 -8.57
N ALA A 291 -4.11 -23.95 -8.03
CA ALA A 291 -3.03 -24.81 -7.58
C ALA A 291 -3.30 -26.29 -7.89
N SER A 292 -2.23 -27.02 -8.13
CA SER A 292 -2.20 -28.47 -8.24
C SER A 292 -1.10 -29.03 -7.34
N ALA A 293 -1.35 -30.15 -6.67
CA ALA A 293 -0.37 -30.80 -5.80
C ALA A 293 -0.24 -32.28 -6.16
N ASP A 294 1.00 -32.74 -6.34
CA ASP A 294 1.35 -34.12 -6.64
C ASP A 294 2.34 -34.68 -5.59
N GLY A 295 2.17 -35.92 -5.15
CA GLY A 295 3.12 -36.56 -4.21
C GLY A 295 2.52 -37.46 -3.12
N GLY A 296 1.21 -37.67 -3.11
CA GLY A 296 0.54 -38.60 -2.20
C GLY A 296 -0.97 -38.57 -2.40
N ALA A 297 -1.61 -37.51 -1.92
CA ALA A 297 -2.96 -37.10 -2.34
C ALA A 297 -2.85 -36.05 -3.45
N SER A 298 -3.80 -36.07 -4.39
CA SER A 298 -3.86 -35.08 -5.46
C SER A 298 -4.83 -33.96 -5.10
N PHE A 299 -4.38 -32.72 -5.17
CA PHE A 299 -5.25 -31.54 -5.14
C PHE A 299 -5.21 -30.85 -6.50
N SER A 300 -6.35 -30.35 -6.97
CA SER A 300 -6.41 -29.41 -8.09
C SER A 300 -7.64 -28.52 -7.94
N GLY A 301 -7.44 -27.21 -7.92
CA GLY A 301 -8.55 -26.27 -7.75
C GLY A 301 -8.13 -24.81 -7.74
N SER A 302 -9.14 -23.93 -7.76
CA SER A 302 -8.95 -22.49 -7.57
C SER A 302 -8.72 -22.14 -6.10
N LEU A 303 -7.99 -21.05 -5.86
CA LEU A 303 -7.73 -20.52 -4.54
C LEU A 303 -8.51 -19.22 -4.35
N ALA A 304 -9.37 -19.18 -3.34
CA ALA A 304 -10.18 -18.01 -3.03
C ALA A 304 -9.40 -17.03 -2.15
N ALA A 305 -9.63 -15.73 -2.32
CA ALA A 305 -9.10 -14.72 -1.41
C ALA A 305 -9.57 -14.97 0.03
N GLY A 306 -8.66 -14.82 0.98
CA GLY A 306 -8.87 -15.10 2.39
C GLY A 306 -8.21 -14.05 3.28
N LEU A 307 -8.84 -13.78 4.42
CA LEU A 307 -8.34 -12.94 5.50
C LEU A 307 -8.40 -13.70 6.82
N ASP A 308 -7.25 -13.73 7.48
CA ASP A 308 -7.07 -14.39 8.78
C ASP A 308 -6.08 -13.56 9.62
N PRO A 309 -6.28 -13.44 10.95
CA PRO A 309 -5.36 -12.68 11.81
C PRO A 309 -3.90 -13.14 11.76
N GLU A 310 -3.65 -14.44 11.58
CA GLU A 310 -2.31 -15.03 11.58
C GLU A 310 -1.69 -15.02 10.17
N LEU A 311 -2.47 -15.42 9.15
CA LEU A 311 -2.02 -15.46 7.76
C LEU A 311 -1.97 -14.07 7.10
N GLY A 312 -2.77 -13.11 7.57
CA GLY A 312 -3.08 -11.88 6.83
C GLY A 312 -3.91 -12.19 5.58
N PHE A 313 -3.81 -11.32 4.57
CA PHE A 313 -4.38 -11.60 3.25
C PHE A 313 -3.62 -12.72 2.54
N HIS A 314 -4.36 -13.69 2.03
CA HIS A 314 -3.84 -14.88 1.35
C HIS A 314 -4.86 -15.39 0.33
N TYR A 315 -4.47 -16.41 -0.44
CA TYR A 315 -5.38 -17.18 -1.28
C TYR A 315 -5.36 -18.62 -0.80
N GLY A 316 -6.50 -19.29 -0.73
CA GLY A 316 -6.51 -20.66 -0.27
C GLY A 316 -7.79 -21.42 -0.50
N ALA A 317 -7.73 -22.71 -0.17
CA ALA A 317 -8.81 -23.67 -0.33
C ALA A 317 -8.65 -24.83 0.67
N PRO A 318 -9.75 -25.48 1.09
CA PRO A 318 -9.69 -26.79 1.72
C PRO A 318 -9.00 -27.79 0.77
N ALA A 319 -8.06 -28.56 1.29
CA ALA A 319 -7.21 -29.47 0.53
C ALA A 319 -7.12 -30.84 1.22
N PRO A 320 -8.22 -31.61 1.21
CA PRO A 320 -8.29 -32.91 1.88
C PRO A 320 -7.18 -33.84 1.39
N GLY A 321 -6.47 -34.44 2.34
CA GLY A 321 -5.41 -35.42 2.08
C GLY A 321 -4.02 -34.83 1.81
N LEU A 322 -3.85 -33.51 1.66
CA LEU A 322 -2.52 -32.92 1.61
C LEU A 322 -1.86 -32.98 2.99
N THR A 323 -0.60 -33.37 3.01
CA THR A 323 0.15 -33.62 4.25
C THR A 323 1.38 -32.72 4.41
N GLY A 324 1.79 -32.03 3.35
CA GLY A 324 2.98 -31.18 3.32
C GLY A 324 4.17 -31.80 2.60
N SER A 325 4.07 -33.05 2.11
CA SER A 325 5.12 -33.70 1.32
C SER A 325 4.95 -33.54 -0.20
N GLU A 326 3.84 -32.94 -0.63
CA GLU A 326 3.48 -32.79 -2.02
C GLU A 326 4.26 -31.65 -2.69
N THR A 327 4.53 -31.80 -3.98
CA THR A 327 5.05 -30.74 -4.84
C THR A 327 3.88 -29.91 -5.33
N LEU A 328 3.86 -28.62 -5.01
CA LEU A 328 2.79 -27.70 -5.37
C LEU A 328 3.16 -26.90 -6.62
N GLU A 329 2.30 -26.90 -7.63
CA GLU A 329 2.35 -25.97 -8.75
C GLU A 329 1.24 -24.92 -8.58
N ILE A 330 1.60 -23.65 -8.79
CA ILE A 330 0.69 -22.51 -8.79
C ILE A 330 0.49 -22.03 -10.22
N THR A 331 -0.76 -21.82 -10.62
CA THR A 331 -1.12 -21.14 -11.86
C THR A 331 -1.68 -19.75 -11.55
N VAL A 332 -1.34 -18.77 -12.39
CA VAL A 332 -1.86 -17.41 -12.30
C VAL A 332 -2.75 -17.17 -13.51
N ASP A 333 -4.06 -17.28 -13.32
CA ASP A 333 -5.03 -17.11 -14.40
C ASP A 333 -5.29 -15.62 -14.69
N VAL A 334 -5.21 -14.80 -13.65
CA VAL A 334 -5.30 -13.33 -13.72
C VAL A 334 -4.22 -12.72 -12.82
N PRO A 335 -3.30 -11.90 -13.37
CA PRO A 335 -2.30 -11.19 -12.58
C PRO A 335 -2.98 -10.17 -11.67
N PRO A 336 -2.28 -9.62 -10.66
CA PRO A 336 -2.94 -8.82 -9.66
C PRO A 336 -3.52 -7.52 -10.23
N GLN A 337 -4.85 -7.38 -10.15
CA GLN A 337 -5.64 -6.28 -10.71
C GLN A 337 -5.69 -5.08 -9.76
N VAL A 338 -4.53 -4.60 -9.32
CA VAL A 338 -4.42 -3.35 -8.56
C VAL A 338 -3.44 -2.42 -9.27
N ALA A 339 -3.73 -1.12 -9.24
CA ALA A 339 -2.92 -0.11 -9.88
C ALA A 339 -1.50 -0.09 -9.29
N ARG A 340 -0.54 0.36 -10.08
CA ARG A 340 0.88 0.39 -9.73
C ARG A 340 1.38 1.82 -9.68
N HIS A 341 2.24 2.08 -8.70
CA HIS A 341 3.14 3.23 -8.74
C HIS A 341 4.43 2.85 -9.46
N GLU A 342 5.22 3.88 -9.80
CA GLU A 342 6.52 3.69 -10.45
C GLU A 342 7.42 2.72 -9.65
N GLY A 343 8.10 1.83 -10.36
CA GLY A 343 8.91 0.75 -9.79
C GLY A 343 8.17 -0.58 -9.68
N TYR A 344 6.84 -0.61 -9.90
CA TYR A 344 6.02 -1.82 -9.95
C TYR A 344 5.19 -1.95 -11.23
N GLU A 345 5.13 -0.92 -12.08
CA GLU A 345 4.26 -0.87 -13.26
C GLU A 345 4.63 -1.86 -14.36
N THR A 346 5.89 -2.33 -14.40
CA THR A 346 6.36 -3.35 -15.33
C THR A 346 6.41 -4.75 -14.69
N ALA A 347 6.08 -4.88 -13.40
CA ALA A 347 6.13 -6.13 -12.66
C ALA A 347 4.76 -6.81 -12.59
N PHE A 348 4.76 -8.12 -12.30
CA PHE A 348 3.54 -8.89 -12.01
C PHE A 348 2.51 -8.92 -13.16
N LEU A 349 2.94 -8.85 -14.42
CA LEU A 349 2.05 -8.91 -15.60
C LEU A 349 2.06 -10.31 -16.22
N ASP A 350 3.23 -10.74 -16.71
CA ASP A 350 3.43 -12.11 -17.21
C ASP A 350 3.87 -13.03 -16.06
N MET A 351 3.03 -14.01 -15.74
CA MET A 351 3.17 -14.86 -14.55
C MET A 351 2.96 -16.32 -14.94
N PRO A 352 3.92 -16.97 -15.64
CA PRO A 352 3.81 -18.38 -15.99
C PRO A 352 3.69 -19.27 -14.74
N PRO A 353 3.13 -20.49 -14.87
CA PRO A 353 3.03 -21.44 -13.77
C PRO A 353 4.37 -21.66 -13.07
N VAL A 354 4.32 -21.86 -11.76
CA VAL A 354 5.51 -22.04 -10.93
C VAL A 354 5.35 -23.19 -9.96
N THR A 355 6.34 -24.08 -9.95
CA THR A 355 6.48 -25.12 -8.92
C THR A 355 7.16 -24.54 -7.69
N LEU A 356 6.60 -24.82 -6.52
CA LEU A 356 7.19 -24.45 -5.23
C LEU A 356 8.16 -25.54 -4.76
N THR A 357 9.32 -25.13 -4.25
CA THR A 357 10.39 -26.01 -3.76
C THR A 357 10.86 -25.68 -2.36
#